data_AF-A0A920PPA3-F1
#
_entry.id   AF-A0A920PPA3-F1
#
_cell.length_a   1.000
_cell.length_b   1.000
_cell.length_c   1.000
_cell.angle_alpha   90.00
_cell.angle_beta   90.00
_cell.angle_gamma   90.00
#
_symmetry.space_group_name_H-M   'P 1'
#
loop_
_entity.id
_entity.type
_entity.pdbx_description
1 polymer ?
#
loop_
_entity_poly.entity_id
_entity_poly.type
_entity_poly.pdbx_seq_one_letter_code
_entity_poly.pdbx_strand_id
1 'polypeptide(L)' 'MSELEVRQRFYRGVKLCQAWEDLPQITFTAAEGMMVGAGCAIGLACDWRVLAEELTFWFPRFRSA' A
#
# COMPACT_ATOMS: atom_id res chain seq x y z
N MET A 1 -8.53 9.08 -20.94
CA MET A 1 -7.15 8.67 -20.59
C MET A 1 -6.73 7.63 -21.61
N SER A 2 -5.54 7.76 -22.18
CA SER A 2 -4.95 6.72 -23.01
C SER A 2 -4.63 5.47 -22.18
N GLU A 3 -4.50 4.31 -22.84
CA GLU A 3 -4.10 3.06 -22.16
C GLU A 3 -2.76 3.19 -21.41
N LEU A 4 -1.85 4.00 -21.96
CA LEU A 4 -0.56 4.29 -21.34
C LEU A 4 -0.74 5.04 -20.01
N GLU A 5 -1.61 6.04 -19.95
CA GLU A 5 -1.90 6.81 -18.73
C GLU A 5 -2.54 5.93 -17.65
N VAL A 6 -3.45 5.03 -18.05
CA VAL A 6 -4.09 4.06 -17.14
C VAL A 6 -3.04 3.13 -16.55
N ARG A 7 -2.17 2.54 -17.38
CA ARG A 7 -1.08 1.69 -16.91
C ARG A 7 -0.14 2.43 -15.98
N GLN A 8 0.31 3.63 -16.34
CA GLN A 8 1.19 4.43 -15.49
C GLN A 8 0.56 4.71 -14.13
N ARG A 9 -0.75 5.00 -14.08
CA ARG A 9 -1.47 5.21 -12.84
C ARG A 9 -1.45 3.99 -11.92
N PHE A 10 -1.68 2.78 -12.43
CA PHE A 10 -1.60 1.56 -11.62
C PHE A 10 -0.19 1.28 -11.11
N TYR A 11 0.82 1.49 -11.96
CA TYR A 11 2.22 1.23 -11.58
C TYR A 11 2.79 2.20 -10.56
N ARG A 12 2.16 3.36 -10.31
CA ARG A 12 2.63 4.29 -9.27
C ARG A 12 2.62 3.67 -7.88
N GLY A 13 1.60 2.87 -7.55
CA GLY A 13 1.52 2.20 -6.24
C GLY A 13 2.65 1.18 -6.05
N VAL A 14 2.97 0.41 -7.10
CA VAL A 14 4.08 -0.54 -7.10
C VAL A 14 5.41 0.19 -6.88
N LYS A 15 5.66 1.28 -7.63
CA LYS A 15 6.87 2.09 -7.48
C LYS A 15 7.01 2.72 -6.10
N LEU A 16 5.89 3.13 -5.49
CA LEU A 16 5.88 3.66 -4.13
C LEU A 16 6.32 2.60 -3.12
N CYS A 17 5.80 1.37 -3.21
CA CYS A 17 6.18 0.29 -2.30
C CYS A 17 7.67 -0.04 -2.45
N GLN A 18 8.15 -0.20 -3.69
CA GLN A 18 9.58 -0.43 -3.94
C GLN A 18 10.45 0.69 -3.36
N ALA A 19 10.07 1.95 -3.57
CA ALA A 19 10.82 3.08 -3.03
C ALA A 19 10.85 3.07 -1.49
N TRP A 20 9.85 2.50 -0.82
CA TRP A 20 9.84 2.33 0.63
C TRP A 20 10.75 1.19 1.08
N GLU A 21 10.72 0.06 0.38
CA GLU A 21 11.60 -1.09 0.63
C GLU A 21 13.09 -0.75 0.41
N ASP A 22 13.38 0.15 -0.53
CA ASP A 22 14.74 0.57 -0.87
C ASP A 22 15.30 1.63 0.12
N LEU A 23 14.51 2.11 1.09
CA LEU A 23 14.99 3.10 2.06
C LEU A 23 16.05 2.47 2.98
N PRO A 24 17.17 3.15 3.22
CA PRO A 24 18.17 2.67 4.18
C PRO A 24 17.69 2.77 5.64
N GLN A 25 16.66 3.56 5.93
CA GLN A 25 16.08 3.72 7.26
C GLN A 25 15.12 2.57 7.58
N ILE A 26 15.12 2.13 8.84
CA ILE A 26 14.08 1.21 9.33
C ILE A 26 12.73 1.93 9.30
N THR A 27 11.75 1.30 8.66
CA THR A 27 10.40 1.81 8.48
C THR A 27 9.40 1.01 9.31
N PHE A 28 8.42 1.70 9.91
CA PHE A 28 7.33 1.05 10.63
C PHE A 28 5.99 1.62 10.19
N THR A 29 5.03 0.72 10.02
CA THR A 29 3.62 1.06 9.84
C THR A 29 2.96 1.10 11.20
N ALA A 30 2.35 2.22 11.57
CA ALA A 30 1.47 2.35 12.73
C ALA A 30 0.04 2.54 12.25
N ALA A 31 -0.90 1.67 12.66
CA ALA A 31 -2.28 1.73 12.19
C ALA A 31 -3.28 1.38 13.30
N GLU A 32 -4.30 2.22 13.46
CA GLU A 32 -5.28 2.13 14.55
C GLU A 32 -6.73 1.85 14.10
N GLY A 33 -7.04 1.98 12.80
CA GLY A 33 -8.43 1.95 12.33
C GLY A 33 -8.68 0.90 11.24
N MET A 34 -8.52 1.30 9.98
CA MET A 34 -8.70 0.41 8.85
C MET A 34 -7.58 0.56 7.84
N MET A 35 -7.07 -0.56 7.35
CA MET A 35 -6.17 -0.62 6.20
C MET A 35 -6.92 -1.20 5.00
N VAL A 36 -6.93 -0.45 3.89
CA VAL A 36 -7.72 -0.78 2.69
C VAL A 36 -6.83 -0.89 1.47
N GLY A 37 -6.92 -2.00 0.73
CA GLY A 37 -6.32 -2.15 -0.61
C GLY A 37 -4.85 -1.72 -0.68
N ALA A 38 -4.55 -0.66 -1.43
CA ALA A 38 -3.18 -0.13 -1.57
C ALA A 38 -2.58 0.39 -0.25
N GLY A 39 -3.40 0.82 0.71
CA GLY A 39 -2.95 1.15 2.07
C GLY A 39 -2.37 -0.07 2.80
N CYS A 40 -2.91 -1.26 2.54
CA CYS A 40 -2.33 -2.52 3.02
C CYS A 40 -0.97 -2.78 2.37
N ALA A 41 -0.86 -2.58 1.05
CA ALA A 41 0.35 -2.86 0.30
C ALA A 41 1.54 -2.03 0.79
N ILE A 42 1.38 -0.70 0.94
CA ILE A 42 2.46 0.15 1.46
C ILE A 42 2.78 -0.18 2.92
N GLY A 43 1.77 -0.49 3.74
CA GLY A 43 1.99 -0.88 5.12
C GLY A 43 2.76 -2.19 5.29
N LEU A 44 2.67 -3.09 4.30
CA LEU A 44 3.44 -4.34 4.20
C LEU A 44 4.85 -4.14 3.63
N ALA A 45 5.09 -3.05 2.90
CA ALA A 45 6.40 -2.71 2.36
C ALA A 45 7.36 -2.16 3.46
N CYS A 46 6.82 -1.75 4.61
CA CYS A 46 7.62 -1.37 5.78
C CYS A 46 8.17 -2.60 6.52
N ASP A 47 9.30 -2.44 7.20
CA ASP A 47 9.96 -3.51 7.97
C ASP A 47 9.07 -4.04 9.11
N TRP A 48 8.47 -3.13 9.89
CA TRP A 48 7.67 -3.47 11.08
C TRP A 48 6.23 -2.97 10.96
N ARG A 49 5.31 -3.68 11.60
CA ARG A 49 3.89 -3.31 11.67
C ARG A 49 3.44 -3.31 13.12
N VAL A 50 3.03 -2.13 13.60
CA VAL A 50 2.41 -1.89 14.90
C VAL A 50 0.94 -1.59 14.64
N LEU A 51 0.09 -2.51 15.05
CA LEU A 51 -1.32 -2.53 14.68
C LEU A 51 -2.15 -2.56 15.96
N ALA A 52 -3.16 -1.71 16.04
CA ALA A 52 -4.15 -1.76 17.11
C ALA A 52 -4.95 -3.07 17.05
N GLU A 53 -5.47 -3.51 18.18
CA GLU A 53 -6.23 -4.77 18.29
C GLU A 53 -7.52 -4.73 17.46
N GLU A 54 -8.14 -3.56 17.37
CA GLU A 54 -9.35 -3.27 16.60
C GLU A 54 -9.10 -3.02 15.10
N LEU A 55 -7.84 -3.06 14.65
CA LEU A 55 -7.50 -2.79 13.26
C LEU A 55 -8.21 -3.77 12.31
N THR A 56 -8.94 -3.23 11.34
CA THR A 56 -9.59 -4.03 10.31
C THR A 56 -8.85 -3.93 8.97
N PHE A 57 -8.64 -5.06 8.30
CA PHE A 57 -8.16 -5.11 6.93
C PHE A 57 -9.32 -5.29 5.95
N TRP A 58 -9.35 -4.52 4.87
CA TRP A 58 -10.36 -4.67 3.83
C TRP A 58 -9.75 -4.63 2.42
N PHE A 59 -10.06 -5.67 1.63
CA PHE A 59 -9.61 -5.79 0.25
C PHE A 59 -10.81 -5.72 -0.69
N PRO A 60 -11.12 -4.53 -1.25
CA PRO A 60 -12.18 -4.43 -2.24
C PRO A 60 -11.86 -5.33 -3.43
N ARG A 61 -12.90 -5.98 -3.97
CA ARG A 61 -12.78 -6.61 -5.28
C ARG A 61 -12.31 -5.57 -6.29
N PHE A 62 -11.21 -5.87 -6.96
CA PHE A 62 -10.76 -5.06 -8.08
C PHE A 62 -11.83 -5.11 -9.17
N ARG A 63 -12.31 -3.95 -9.61
CA ARG A 63 -13.18 -3.83 -10.76
C ARG A 63 -12.34 -3.20 -11.86
N SER A 64 -12.05 -3.97 -12.90
CA SER A 64 -11.45 -3.45 -14.12
C SER A 64 -12.40 -2.39 -14.69
N ALA A 65 -11.97 -1.14 -14.66
CA ALA A 65 -12.62 -0.01 -15.32
C ALA A 65 -12.23 0.03 -16.80
#